data_AF-A0A2U0A7C1-F1
#
_entry.id   AF-A0A2U0A7C1-F1
#
_cell.length_a   1.000
_cell.length_b   1.000
_cell.length_c   1.000
_cell.angle_alpha   90.00
_cell.angle_beta   90.00
_cell.angle_gamma   90.00
#
_symmetry.space_group_name_H-M   'P 1'
#
loop_
_entity.id
_entity.type
_entity.pdbx_description
1 polymer ?
#
loop_
_entity_poly.entity_id
_entity_poly.type
_entity_poly.pdbx_seq_one_letter_code
_entity_poly.pdbx_strand_id
1 'polypeptide(L)'
;MKPTNRLIIASVLLMLPALLAVWYPLWALPWKLVAALLLALALIDLLQLRRLPAPEVIRHARTSIPVGLWTGVELTLRNPSEIALALAVHDHHPESFDVELQPQSLFLPPQRQASMHYRVLPIRRGEGRFSGTDIVLRSPLGLWRQKRFVAHLTRVRVLPNFREIARYALLATDNHLSQMGVRRRQRRGEGSDFHQLREYRTGDSLRQIDWKASSRYRRLISKEYQDERDQQLVFMLDCGRYMHHEDERGAHLDHALNAMLLLCYVADRQGDAVGFLSFGGDERWQPPMKGGDVVRRLLDRTYDIESTLQASDYLAAAQKLMPLQRRRALVIILTNSRNEERNELMKAVSLLVRRHLVVIADLHEASLDRVVQTPIVDLQGALRFQAVMDYLGQRKQGHERIVHRGALMIDCQPQQLPVTLVNAYLDVKGSGML
;
A
#
# COMPACT_ATOMS: atom_id res chain seq x y z
N MET A 1 23.52 -29.64 14.58
CA MET A 1 23.19 -29.90 16.01
C MET A 1 24.24 -29.20 16.84
N LYS A 2 23.90 -28.64 18.00
CA LYS A 2 24.86 -27.93 18.87
C LYS A 2 24.68 -28.39 20.31
N PRO A 3 25.76 -28.55 21.11
CA PRO A 3 25.63 -28.76 22.54
C PRO A 3 25.00 -27.53 23.20
N THR A 4 24.28 -27.73 24.30
CA THR A 4 23.76 -26.65 25.13
C THR A 4 24.79 -26.26 26.19
N ASN A 5 24.56 -25.12 26.85
CA ASN A 5 25.40 -24.68 27.97
C ASN A 5 25.44 -25.73 29.10
N ARG A 6 24.39 -26.54 29.28
CA ARG A 6 24.36 -27.61 30.30
C ARG A 6 25.43 -28.66 30.06
N LEU A 7 25.55 -29.14 28.82
CA LEU A 7 26.58 -30.12 28.47
C LEU A 7 27.98 -29.52 28.58
N ILE A 8 28.16 -28.27 28.12
CA ILE A 8 29.45 -27.57 28.23
C ILE A 8 29.87 -27.42 29.69
N ILE A 9 28.97 -26.94 30.56
CA ILE A 9 29.25 -26.77 32.00
C ILE A 9 29.53 -28.12 32.65
N ALA A 10 28.73 -29.15 32.36
CA ALA A 10 28.96 -30.50 32.88
C ALA A 10 30.32 -31.05 32.46
N SER A 11 30.72 -30.86 31.20
CA SER A 11 32.04 -31.27 30.71
C SER A 11 33.19 -30.49 31.36
N VAL A 12 33.03 -29.18 31.58
CA VAL A 12 34.04 -28.35 32.26
C VAL A 12 34.18 -28.74 33.73
N LEU A 13 33.07 -28.92 34.44
CA LEU A 13 33.07 -29.38 35.84
C LEU A 13 33.72 -30.76 35.98
N LEU A 14 33.57 -31.63 34.97
CA LEU A 14 34.21 -32.94 34.92
C LEU A 14 35.74 -32.86 34.68
N MET A 15 36.26 -31.75 34.15
CA MET A 15 37.71 -31.55 34.00
C MET A 15 38.42 -31.27 35.32
N LEU A 16 37.77 -30.63 36.30
CA LEU A 16 38.38 -30.29 37.59
C LEU A 16 38.84 -31.53 38.39
N PRO A 17 38.03 -32.60 38.56
CA PRO A 17 38.48 -33.84 39.18
C PRO A 17 39.49 -34.61 38.33
N ALA A 18 39.49 -34.43 37.00
CA ALA A 18 40.46 -35.08 36.12
C ALA A 18 41.89 -34.60 36.42
N LEU A 19 42.05 -33.29 36.68
CA LEU A 19 43.31 -32.68 37.11
C LEU A 19 43.76 -33.22 38.48
N LEU A 20 42.83 -33.39 39.43
CA LEU A 20 43.13 -33.96 40.75
C LEU A 20 43.52 -35.45 40.68
N ALA A 21 42.92 -36.21 39.75
CA ALA A 21 43.21 -37.63 39.55
C ALA A 21 44.65 -37.89 39.03
N VAL A 22 45.33 -36.86 38.49
CA VAL A 22 46.76 -36.93 38.14
C VAL A 22 47.63 -37.12 39.38
N TRP A 23 47.27 -36.46 40.49
CA TRP A 23 48.02 -36.46 41.74
C TRP A 23 47.56 -37.56 42.71
N TYR A 24 46.29 -37.99 42.59
CA TYR A 24 45.69 -39.01 43.44
C TYR A 24 45.10 -40.16 42.60
N PRO A 25 45.88 -41.22 42.30
CA PRO A 25 45.48 -42.30 41.39
C PRO A 25 44.19 -43.04 41.81
N LEU A 26 43.86 -43.06 43.11
CA LEU A 26 42.64 -43.68 43.64
C LEU A 26 41.36 -43.05 43.07
N TRP A 27 41.41 -41.78 42.63
CA TRP A 27 40.26 -41.07 42.07
C TRP A 27 40.10 -41.25 40.56
N ALA A 28 41.08 -41.89 39.88
CA ALA A 28 41.06 -42.06 38.44
C ALA A 28 39.92 -42.98 37.96
N LEU A 29 39.63 -44.07 38.68
CA LEU A 29 38.57 -45.01 38.32
C LEU A 29 37.16 -44.40 38.52
N PRO A 30 36.81 -43.82 39.68
CA PRO A 30 35.54 -43.11 39.86
C PRO A 30 35.31 -42.01 38.82
N TRP A 31 36.34 -41.22 38.52
CA TRP A 31 36.25 -40.18 37.49
C TRP A 31 35.95 -40.75 36.10
N LYS A 32 36.68 -41.80 35.67
CA LYS A 32 36.44 -42.47 34.38
C LYS A 32 35.00 -43.00 34.28
N LEU A 33 34.45 -43.55 35.36
CA LEU A 33 33.08 -44.04 35.41
C LEU A 33 32.05 -42.90 35.25
N VAL A 34 32.25 -41.78 35.95
CA VAL A 34 31.38 -40.59 35.81
C VAL A 34 31.48 -39.99 34.41
N ALA A 35 32.70 -39.93 33.84
CA ALA A 35 32.94 -39.48 32.48
C ALA A 35 32.22 -40.35 31.44
N ALA A 36 32.33 -41.68 31.57
CA ALA A 36 31.67 -42.65 30.71
C ALA A 36 30.14 -42.55 30.83
N LEU A 37 29.61 -42.37 32.04
CA LEU A 37 28.18 -42.18 32.27
C LEU A 37 27.67 -40.90 31.61
N LEU A 38 28.36 -39.78 31.77
CA LEU A 38 28.00 -38.51 31.13
C LEU A 38 28.03 -38.63 29.61
N LEU A 39 29.04 -39.29 29.05
CA LEU A 39 29.15 -39.55 27.61
C LEU A 39 27.99 -40.43 27.11
N ALA A 40 27.67 -41.50 27.83
CA ALA A 40 26.56 -42.39 27.49
C ALA A 40 25.22 -41.64 27.54
N LEU A 41 24.96 -40.85 28.58
CA LEU A 41 23.76 -40.03 28.69
C LEU A 41 23.67 -38.99 27.57
N ALA A 42 24.78 -38.31 27.25
CA ALA A 42 24.84 -37.36 26.15
C ALA A 42 24.57 -38.05 24.79
N LEU A 43 25.10 -39.25 24.56
CA LEU A 43 24.87 -40.00 23.33
C LEU A 43 23.43 -40.48 23.21
N ILE A 44 22.85 -41.00 24.29
CA ILE A 44 21.44 -41.41 24.35
C ILE A 44 20.53 -40.21 24.06
N ASP A 45 20.78 -39.08 24.71
CA ASP A 45 20.00 -37.84 24.52
C ASP A 45 20.11 -37.29 23.08
N LEU A 46 21.29 -37.43 22.46
CA LEU A 46 21.51 -37.06 21.07
C LEU A 46 20.72 -37.96 20.12
N LEU A 47 20.74 -39.28 20.34
CA LEU A 47 20.01 -40.24 19.52
C LEU A 47 18.50 -40.06 19.67
N GLN A 48 18.01 -39.79 20.87
CA GLN A 48 16.61 -39.44 21.10
C GLN A 48 16.21 -38.18 20.31
N LEU A 49 17.00 -37.10 20.39
CA LEU A 49 16.73 -35.86 19.65
C LEU A 49 16.68 -36.09 18.12
N ARG A 50 17.54 -36.95 17.59
CA ARG A 50 17.53 -37.30 16.15
C ARG A 50 16.26 -38.03 15.74
N ARG A 51 15.71 -38.89 16.61
CA ARG A 51 14.51 -39.68 16.34
C ARG A 51 13.22 -38.88 16.48
N LEU A 52 13.24 -37.74 17.17
CA LEU A 52 12.02 -36.94 17.32
C LEU A 52 11.52 -36.45 15.97
N PRO A 53 10.21 -36.53 15.69
CA PRO A 53 9.63 -35.92 14.49
C PRO A 53 9.67 -34.39 14.58
N ALA A 54 9.59 -33.70 13.43
CA ALA A 54 9.36 -32.26 13.44
C ALA A 54 7.89 -32.00 13.79
N PRO A 55 7.57 -31.00 14.62
CA PRO A 55 6.18 -30.64 14.86
C PRO A 55 5.54 -30.11 13.56
N GLU A 56 4.26 -30.41 13.38
CA GLU A 56 3.46 -29.84 12.29
C GLU A 56 3.19 -28.37 12.60
N VAL A 57 3.28 -27.50 11.59
CA VAL A 57 3.10 -26.04 11.75
C VAL A 57 2.00 -25.57 10.82
N ILE A 58 1.04 -24.83 11.37
CA ILE A 58 -0.04 -24.17 10.63
C ILE A 58 0.01 -22.69 10.95
N ARG A 59 0.11 -21.85 9.91
CA ARG A 59 0.08 -20.39 10.04
C ARG A 59 -1.32 -19.87 9.78
N HIS A 60 -1.88 -19.18 10.76
CA HIS A 60 -3.14 -18.44 10.63
C HIS A 60 -2.82 -16.95 10.50
N ALA A 61 -2.77 -16.49 9.25
CA ALA A 61 -2.60 -15.09 8.90
C ALA A 61 -3.81 -14.59 8.09
N ARG A 62 -4.12 -13.30 8.19
CA ARG A 62 -5.11 -12.68 7.31
C ARG A 62 -4.61 -12.74 5.87
N THR A 63 -5.51 -12.97 4.92
CA THR A 63 -5.18 -12.99 3.48
C THR A 63 -4.82 -11.60 2.97
N SER A 64 -5.38 -10.55 3.58
CA SER A 64 -5.04 -9.15 3.34
C SER A 64 -4.72 -8.41 4.62
N ILE A 65 -3.65 -7.62 4.59
CA ILE A 65 -3.20 -6.79 5.70
C ILE A 65 -2.87 -5.37 5.19
N PRO A 66 -3.18 -4.32 5.95
CA PRO A 66 -2.82 -2.96 5.57
C PRO A 66 -1.34 -2.66 5.84
N VAL A 67 -0.70 -1.90 4.94
CA VAL A 67 0.63 -1.33 5.15
C VAL A 67 0.63 -0.34 6.34
N GLY A 68 1.71 -0.31 7.11
CA GLY A 68 1.89 0.64 8.22
C GLY A 68 1.02 0.35 9.46
N LEU A 69 0.41 -0.83 9.57
CA LEU A 69 -0.36 -1.23 10.75
C LEU A 69 0.05 -2.60 11.28
N TRP A 70 0.29 -2.65 12.59
CA TRP A 70 0.58 -3.87 13.32
C TRP A 70 -0.58 -4.87 13.26
N THR A 71 -0.34 -6.01 12.61
CA THR A 71 -1.31 -7.10 12.45
C THR A 71 -0.84 -8.35 13.18
N GLY A 72 -1.74 -9.00 13.91
CA GLY A 72 -1.44 -10.27 14.58
C GLY A 72 -1.37 -11.45 13.61
N VAL A 73 -0.40 -12.33 13.83
CA VAL A 73 -0.26 -13.63 13.18
C VAL A 73 -0.22 -14.71 14.26
N GLU A 74 -0.99 -15.78 14.06
CA GLU A 74 -0.99 -16.95 14.94
C GLU A 74 -0.28 -18.12 14.26
N LEU A 75 0.60 -18.78 15.00
CA LEU A 75 1.25 -20.02 14.60
C LEU A 75 0.79 -21.15 15.51
N THR A 76 0.12 -22.15 14.95
CA THR A 76 -0.31 -23.35 15.66
C THR A 76 0.71 -24.46 15.38
N LEU A 77 1.33 -24.98 16.44
CA LEU A 77 2.24 -26.10 16.36
C LEU A 77 1.58 -27.35 16.95
N ARG A 78 1.70 -28.49 16.29
CA ARG A 78 1.22 -29.79 16.80
C ARG A 78 2.39 -30.72 17.00
N ASN A 79 2.44 -31.35 18.18
CA ASN A 79 3.44 -32.35 18.53
C ASN A 79 2.89 -33.75 18.21
N PRO A 80 3.42 -34.46 17.20
CA PRO A 80 2.99 -35.83 16.90
C PRO A 80 3.67 -36.89 17.79
N SER A 81 4.64 -36.51 18.63
CA SER A 81 5.38 -37.45 19.47
C SER A 81 4.70 -37.72 20.81
N GLU A 82 5.08 -38.83 21.45
CA GLU A 82 4.62 -39.25 22.78
C GLU A 82 5.36 -38.56 23.93
N ILE A 83 6.35 -37.72 23.62
CA ILE A 83 7.08 -36.95 24.62
C ILE A 83 6.82 -35.46 24.46
N ALA A 84 7.00 -34.70 25.54
CA ALA A 84 6.89 -33.25 25.49
C ALA A 84 8.10 -32.64 24.77
N LEU A 85 7.86 -31.61 23.97
CA LEU A 85 8.88 -30.89 23.22
C LEU A 85 9.08 -29.50 23.81
N ALA A 86 10.31 -29.19 24.23
CA ALA A 86 10.73 -27.83 24.55
C ALA A 86 11.42 -27.22 23.33
N LEU A 87 10.86 -26.14 22.80
CA LEU A 87 11.30 -25.57 21.52
C LEU A 87 11.28 -24.06 21.51
N ALA A 88 12.16 -23.48 20.69
CA ALA A 88 12.12 -22.07 20.33
C ALA A 88 11.73 -21.95 18.85
N VAL A 89 10.76 -21.09 18.57
CA VAL A 89 10.16 -20.93 17.25
C VAL A 89 10.48 -19.55 16.72
N HIS A 90 10.89 -19.50 15.46
CA HIS A 90 11.05 -18.29 14.69
C HIS A 90 10.38 -18.47 13.33
N ASP A 91 9.33 -17.70 13.08
CA ASP A 91 8.61 -17.73 11.82
C ASP A 91 9.27 -16.78 10.81
N HIS A 92 9.57 -17.29 9.62
CA HIS A 92 10.18 -16.49 8.57
C HIS A 92 9.11 -15.60 7.96
N HIS A 93 9.34 -14.29 8.09
CA HIS A 93 8.48 -13.24 7.56
C HIS A 93 9.19 -12.53 6.40
N PRO A 94 8.44 -11.81 5.54
CA PRO A 94 9.04 -11.00 4.48
C PRO A 94 9.99 -9.94 5.03
N GLU A 95 11.05 -9.60 4.29
CA GLU A 95 12.01 -8.55 4.70
C GLU A 95 11.37 -7.17 4.84
N SER A 96 10.27 -6.92 4.13
CA SER A 96 9.50 -5.68 4.20
C SER A 96 8.54 -5.62 5.40
N PHE A 97 8.71 -6.48 6.41
CA PHE A 97 7.84 -6.57 7.58
C PHE A 97 8.69 -6.41 8.84
N ASP A 98 8.41 -5.42 9.66
CA ASP A 98 8.93 -5.39 11.02
C ASP A 98 8.16 -6.41 11.88
N VAL A 99 8.84 -6.99 12.87
CA VAL A 99 8.29 -8.06 13.70
C VAL A 99 8.48 -7.75 15.18
N GLU A 100 7.45 -8.01 15.96
CA GLU A 100 7.49 -7.99 17.42
C GLU A 100 7.14 -9.37 17.98
N LEU A 101 7.60 -9.63 19.21
CA LEU A 101 7.32 -10.85 19.97
C LEU A 101 7.85 -12.12 19.30
N GLN A 102 9.01 -12.07 18.65
CA GLN A 102 9.73 -13.24 18.17
C GLN A 102 11.25 -13.11 18.40
N PRO A 103 11.99 -14.23 18.54
CA PRO A 103 11.51 -15.61 18.63
C PRO A 103 10.79 -15.91 19.96
N GLN A 104 9.94 -16.95 20.00
CA GLN A 104 9.24 -17.38 21.22
C GLN A 104 9.67 -18.77 21.66
N SER A 105 9.70 -19.02 22.98
CA SER A 105 9.89 -20.36 23.54
C SER A 105 8.54 -20.97 23.90
N LEU A 106 8.32 -22.21 23.50
CA LEU A 106 7.09 -22.96 23.72
C LEU A 106 7.40 -24.33 24.33
N PHE A 107 6.47 -24.80 25.15
CA PHE A 107 6.42 -26.16 25.62
C PHE A 107 5.20 -26.84 25.00
N LEU A 108 5.43 -27.91 24.24
CA LEU A 108 4.40 -28.66 23.53
C LEU A 108 4.23 -30.03 24.18
N PRO A 109 3.12 -30.28 24.90
CA PRO A 109 2.85 -31.57 25.50
C PRO A 109 2.75 -32.69 24.44
N PRO A 110 2.86 -33.97 24.84
CA PRO A 110 2.68 -35.12 23.95
C PRO A 110 1.34 -35.07 23.22
N GLN A 111 1.34 -35.36 21.91
CA GLN A 111 0.12 -35.47 21.10
C GLN A 111 -0.85 -34.27 21.19
N ARG A 112 -0.35 -33.09 21.56
CA ARG A 112 -1.13 -31.86 21.76
C ARG A 112 -0.65 -30.76 20.83
N GLN A 113 -1.43 -29.69 20.77
CA GLN A 113 -1.10 -28.47 20.04
C GLN A 113 -0.92 -27.29 21.00
N ALA A 114 -0.13 -26.32 20.56
CA ALA A 114 0.03 -25.03 21.23
C ALA A 114 0.10 -23.93 20.16
N SER A 115 -0.47 -22.77 20.47
CA SER A 115 -0.43 -21.60 19.60
C SER A 115 0.54 -20.55 20.15
N MET A 116 1.25 -19.87 19.25
CA MET A 116 1.97 -18.64 19.54
C MET A 116 1.40 -17.48 18.74
N HIS A 117 1.41 -16.30 19.34
CA HIS A 117 0.92 -15.08 18.73
C HIS A 117 2.05 -14.07 18.63
N TYR A 118 2.24 -13.50 17.45
CA TYR A 118 3.20 -12.43 17.21
C TYR A 118 2.57 -11.35 16.32
N ARG A 119 3.26 -10.22 16.15
CA ARG A 119 2.75 -9.11 15.33
C ARG A 119 3.74 -8.77 14.24
N VAL A 120 3.21 -8.42 13.08
CA VAL A 120 3.96 -7.93 11.93
C VAL A 120 3.48 -6.53 11.54
N LEU A 121 4.41 -5.69 11.09
CA LEU A 121 4.15 -4.36 10.55
C LEU A 121 4.73 -4.30 9.14
N PRO A 122 3.90 -4.42 8.09
CA PRO A 122 4.36 -4.27 6.72
C PRO A 122 4.78 -2.82 6.46
N ILE A 123 6.02 -2.61 6.04
CA ILE A 123 6.56 -1.28 5.69
C ILE A 123 6.37 -0.94 4.21
N ARG A 124 6.11 -1.95 3.36
CA ARG A 124 5.83 -1.78 1.92
C ARG A 124 4.60 -2.57 1.49
N ARG A 125 3.83 -2.05 0.53
CA ARG A 125 2.70 -2.75 -0.10
C ARG A 125 3.18 -3.90 -1.00
N GLY A 126 2.25 -4.72 -1.50
CA GLY A 126 2.55 -5.80 -2.45
C GLY A 126 2.32 -7.20 -1.89
N GLU A 127 2.97 -8.22 -2.45
CA GLU A 127 2.84 -9.61 -2.00
C GLU A 127 3.86 -9.93 -0.91
N GLY A 128 3.40 -10.19 0.32
CA GLY A 128 4.21 -10.74 1.40
C GLY A 128 4.27 -12.27 1.33
N ARG A 129 5.48 -12.84 1.39
CA ARG A 129 5.71 -14.29 1.38
C ARG A 129 6.38 -14.77 2.66
N PHE A 130 5.68 -15.60 3.43
CA PHE A 130 6.24 -16.33 4.56
C PHE A 130 6.76 -17.67 4.07
N SER A 131 8.07 -17.92 4.16
CA SER A 131 8.72 -19.10 3.56
C SER A 131 8.55 -20.39 4.39
N GLY A 132 8.45 -20.25 5.72
CA GLY A 132 8.38 -21.38 6.63
C GLY A 132 8.77 -20.98 8.04
N THR A 133 9.07 -21.97 8.87
CA THR A 133 9.32 -21.75 10.30
C THR A 133 10.57 -22.50 10.74
N ASP A 134 11.47 -21.78 11.40
CA ASP A 134 12.62 -22.35 12.07
C ASP A 134 12.26 -22.76 13.50
N ILE A 135 12.55 -24.02 13.81
CA ILE A 135 12.26 -24.63 15.11
C ILE A 135 13.55 -25.15 15.70
N VAL A 136 13.91 -24.64 16.87
CA VAL A 136 15.04 -25.13 17.66
C VAL A 136 14.51 -26.06 18.73
N LEU A 137 14.63 -27.37 18.48
CA LEU A 137 14.29 -28.42 19.43
C LEU A 137 15.40 -28.58 20.46
N ARG A 138 15.01 -28.80 21.72
CA ARG A 138 15.90 -29.27 22.79
C ARG A 138 15.68 -30.75 23.02
N SER A 139 16.76 -31.48 23.29
CA SER A 139 16.68 -32.88 23.68
C SER A 139 16.01 -33.04 25.06
N PRO A 140 15.49 -34.23 25.42
CA PRO A 140 14.80 -34.46 26.69
C PRO A 140 15.63 -34.14 27.94
N LEU A 141 16.93 -34.48 27.95
CA LEU A 141 17.85 -34.08 29.04
C LEU A 141 18.38 -32.65 28.87
N GLY A 142 18.09 -32.01 27.74
CA GLY A 142 18.48 -30.65 27.42
C GLY A 142 19.98 -30.47 27.16
N LEU A 143 20.70 -31.54 26.84
CA LEU A 143 22.15 -31.51 26.54
C LEU A 143 22.43 -31.05 25.11
N TRP A 144 21.46 -31.22 24.20
CA TRP A 144 21.59 -30.90 22.78
C TRP A 144 20.46 -29.99 22.29
N ARG A 145 20.78 -29.20 21.27
CA ARG A 145 19.80 -28.47 20.46
C ARG A 145 19.96 -28.76 18.98
N GLN A 146 18.85 -28.88 18.28
CA GLN A 146 18.81 -29.06 16.84
C GLN A 146 17.84 -28.06 16.21
N LYS A 147 18.34 -27.32 15.22
CA LYS A 147 17.52 -26.47 14.36
C LYS A 147 16.91 -27.33 13.24
N ARG A 148 15.62 -27.12 12.97
CA ARG A 148 14.88 -27.71 11.85
C ARG A 148 14.07 -26.62 11.18
N PHE A 149 14.00 -26.68 9.86
CA PHE A 149 13.17 -25.79 9.06
C PHE A 149 11.94 -26.57 8.59
N VAL A 150 10.75 -26.04 8.85
CA VAL A 150 9.48 -26.57 8.35
C VAL A 150 9.00 -25.64 7.25
N ALA A 151 9.05 -26.11 6.00
CA ALA A 151 8.61 -25.34 4.84
C ALA A 151 7.07 -25.27 4.81
N HIS A 152 6.52 -24.06 4.84
CA HIS A 152 5.09 -23.81 4.68
C HIS A 152 4.91 -22.40 4.12
N LEU A 153 4.67 -22.32 2.82
CA LEU A 153 4.53 -21.06 2.10
C LEU A 153 3.15 -20.46 2.37
N THR A 154 3.10 -19.26 2.94
CA THR A 154 1.87 -18.47 3.04
C THR A 154 2.06 -17.14 2.35
N ARG A 155 1.13 -16.81 1.46
CA ARG A 155 1.10 -15.53 0.74
C ARG A 155 0.06 -14.63 1.39
N VAL A 156 0.43 -13.38 1.61
CA VAL A 156 -0.45 -12.35 2.17
C VAL A 156 -0.37 -11.12 1.29
N ARG A 157 -1.51 -10.48 1.04
CA ARG A 157 -1.60 -9.27 0.23
C ARG A 157 -1.50 -8.06 1.15
N VAL A 158 -0.45 -7.26 0.98
CA VAL A 158 -0.30 -5.99 1.68
C VAL A 158 -0.98 -4.91 0.86
N LEU A 159 -2.08 -4.38 1.39
CA LEU A 159 -2.89 -3.37 0.75
C LEU A 159 -2.50 -1.96 1.24
N PRO A 160 -2.75 -0.91 0.43
CA PRO A 160 -2.68 0.46 0.90
C PRO A 160 -3.49 0.69 2.18
N ASN A 161 -3.01 1.56 3.06
CA ASN A 161 -3.66 1.82 4.35
C ASN A 161 -4.98 2.56 4.16
N PHE A 162 -6.07 1.78 4.10
CA PHE A 162 -7.41 2.31 3.88
C PHE A 162 -7.96 3.09 5.09
N ARG A 163 -7.27 3.25 6.23
CA ARG A 163 -7.77 4.12 7.32
C ARG A 163 -7.81 5.59 6.91
N GLU A 164 -6.88 6.04 6.08
CA GLU A 164 -6.90 7.38 5.49
C GLU A 164 -8.13 7.52 4.57
N ILE A 165 -8.31 6.60 3.63
CA ILE A 165 -9.45 6.58 2.69
C ILE A 165 -10.78 6.37 3.41
N ALA A 166 -10.86 5.50 4.41
CA ALA A 166 -12.05 5.28 5.23
C ALA A 166 -12.37 6.49 6.10
N ARG A 167 -11.37 7.18 6.66
CA ARG A 167 -11.60 8.49 7.27
C ARG A 167 -12.19 9.44 6.24
N TYR A 168 -11.58 9.57 5.07
CA TYR A 168 -12.12 10.42 4.01
C TYR A 168 -13.52 10.01 3.54
N ALA A 169 -13.83 8.71 3.48
CA ALA A 169 -15.11 8.15 3.08
C ALA A 169 -16.20 8.34 4.17
N LEU A 170 -15.84 8.18 5.44
CA LEU A 170 -16.70 8.48 6.59
C LEU A 170 -16.96 9.99 6.70
N LEU A 171 -15.95 10.80 6.40
CA LEU A 171 -16.03 12.26 6.30
C LEU A 171 -16.73 12.73 5.01
N ALA A 172 -16.88 11.85 4.00
CA ALA A 172 -17.61 12.10 2.76
C ALA A 172 -19.14 11.98 2.90
N THR A 173 -19.66 11.86 4.13
CA THR A 173 -21.06 12.20 4.41
C THR A 173 -21.26 13.71 4.20
N ASP A 174 -22.42 14.10 3.65
CA ASP A 174 -22.64 15.41 3.00
C ASP A 174 -22.23 16.66 3.83
N ASN A 175 -22.17 16.55 5.16
CA ASN A 175 -21.87 17.67 6.04
C ASN A 175 -20.37 17.91 6.32
N HIS A 176 -19.45 16.97 6.06
CA HIS A 176 -18.04 17.07 6.51
C HIS A 176 -16.98 17.16 5.39
N LEU A 177 -17.33 16.98 4.12
CA LEU A 177 -16.43 17.30 2.99
C LEU A 177 -15.95 18.76 3.06
N SER A 178 -16.85 19.68 3.42
CA SER A 178 -16.54 21.09 3.67
C SER A 178 -15.47 21.31 4.74
N GLN A 179 -15.42 20.47 5.78
CA GLN A 179 -14.42 20.53 6.86
C GLN A 179 -13.02 20.06 6.41
N MET A 180 -12.95 19.22 5.38
CA MET A 180 -11.70 18.79 4.74
C MET A 180 -11.19 19.78 3.68
N GLY A 181 -11.81 20.95 3.57
CA GLY A 181 -11.50 21.92 2.50
C GLY A 181 -12.09 21.54 1.15
N VAL A 182 -12.99 20.55 1.08
CA VAL A 182 -13.73 20.24 -0.15
C VAL A 182 -14.86 21.23 -0.33
N ARG A 183 -14.69 22.15 -1.28
CA ARG A 183 -15.63 23.24 -1.52
C ARG A 183 -16.74 22.76 -2.45
N ARG A 184 -17.90 22.39 -1.89
CA ARG A 184 -19.11 22.22 -2.70
C ARG A 184 -19.60 23.59 -3.17
N ARG A 185 -19.38 23.92 -4.44
CA ARG A 185 -20.19 24.95 -5.10
C ARG A 185 -21.59 24.40 -5.29
N GLN A 186 -22.55 25.03 -4.62
CA GLN A 186 -23.96 24.67 -4.76
C GLN A 186 -24.41 25.03 -6.18
N ARG A 187 -24.77 24.03 -6.98
CA ARG A 187 -25.37 24.24 -8.30
C ARG A 187 -26.78 24.79 -8.09
N ARG A 188 -27.07 25.96 -8.65
CA ARG A 188 -28.45 26.40 -8.91
C ARG A 188 -28.83 25.89 -10.31
N GLY A 189 -29.40 24.68 -10.37
CA GLY A 189 -30.38 24.30 -11.39
C GLY A 189 -29.97 24.08 -12.85
N GLU A 190 -28.70 23.95 -13.24
CA GLU A 190 -28.32 23.87 -14.68
C GLU A 190 -27.93 22.47 -15.20
N GLY A 191 -28.51 21.36 -14.70
CA GLY A 191 -28.30 20.05 -15.33
C GLY A 191 -28.66 20.07 -16.84
N SER A 192 -28.06 19.21 -17.66
CA SER A 192 -28.43 19.03 -19.07
C SER A 192 -29.53 17.98 -19.26
N ASP A 193 -29.65 17.03 -18.34
CA ASP A 193 -30.62 15.93 -18.41
C ASP A 193 -31.95 16.31 -17.75
N PHE A 194 -33.06 16.15 -18.47
CA PHE A 194 -34.37 16.55 -17.96
C PHE A 194 -34.81 15.60 -16.85
N HIS A 195 -35.04 16.14 -15.65
CA HIS A 195 -35.49 15.33 -14.51
C HIS A 195 -37.01 15.27 -14.44
N GLN A 196 -37.65 16.43 -14.28
CA GLN A 196 -39.09 16.56 -14.15
C GLN A 196 -39.56 18.00 -14.40
N LEU A 197 -40.86 18.15 -14.68
CA LEU A 197 -41.51 19.46 -14.65
C LEU A 197 -41.95 19.76 -13.22
N ARG A 198 -41.54 20.92 -12.69
CA ARG A 198 -42.00 21.40 -11.38
C ARG A 198 -42.57 22.80 -11.49
N GLU A 199 -43.35 23.18 -10.49
CA GLU A 199 -43.82 24.55 -10.37
C GLU A 199 -42.65 25.52 -10.18
N TYR A 200 -42.71 26.65 -10.89
CA TYR A 200 -41.71 27.71 -10.82
C TYR A 200 -41.64 28.27 -9.40
N ARG A 201 -40.42 28.45 -8.90
CA ARG A 201 -40.15 29.10 -7.62
C ARG A 201 -39.40 30.39 -7.86
N THR A 202 -39.69 31.40 -7.04
CA THR A 202 -38.99 32.68 -7.08
C THR A 202 -37.48 32.45 -6.87
N GLY A 203 -36.69 32.70 -7.91
CA GLY A 203 -35.25 32.42 -7.95
C GLY A 203 -34.82 31.45 -9.06
N ASP A 204 -35.78 30.77 -9.71
CA ASP A 204 -35.53 29.97 -10.91
C ASP A 204 -35.23 30.87 -12.12
N SER A 205 -34.38 30.40 -13.04
CA SER A 205 -34.02 31.16 -14.24
C SER A 205 -35.18 31.20 -15.24
N LEU A 206 -35.47 32.37 -15.82
CA LEU A 206 -36.52 32.51 -16.84
C LEU A 206 -36.29 31.63 -18.08
N ARG A 207 -35.04 31.24 -18.35
CA ARG A 207 -34.69 30.32 -19.46
C ARG A 207 -35.16 28.88 -19.21
N GLN A 208 -35.44 28.52 -17.96
CA GLN A 208 -35.88 27.19 -17.56
C GLN A 208 -37.41 27.03 -17.59
N ILE A 209 -38.14 28.12 -17.84
CA ILE A 209 -39.59 28.10 -17.96
C ILE A 209 -39.97 27.34 -19.23
N ASP A 210 -40.76 26.27 -19.06
CA ASP A 210 -41.40 25.62 -20.18
C ASP A 210 -42.69 26.38 -20.51
N TRP A 211 -42.62 27.26 -21.51
CA TRP A 211 -43.77 28.07 -21.95
C TRP A 211 -44.94 27.22 -22.46
N LYS A 212 -44.67 26.03 -23.00
CA LYS A 212 -45.70 25.12 -23.53
C LYS A 212 -46.42 24.37 -22.41
N ALA A 213 -45.71 23.95 -21.37
CA ALA A 213 -46.32 23.38 -20.17
C ALA A 213 -47.07 24.46 -19.39
N SER A 214 -46.46 25.64 -19.22
CA SER A 214 -47.05 26.76 -18.48
C SER A 214 -48.37 27.23 -19.09
N SER A 215 -48.48 27.26 -20.43
CA SER A 215 -49.72 27.63 -21.12
C SER A 215 -50.84 26.60 -20.94
N ARG A 216 -50.51 25.32 -20.81
CA ARG A 216 -51.49 24.24 -20.59
C ARG A 216 -52.03 24.21 -19.16
N TYR A 217 -51.16 24.37 -18.18
CA TYR A 217 -51.53 24.25 -16.76
C TYR A 217 -51.91 25.59 -16.10
N ARG A 218 -51.84 26.71 -16.84
CA ARG A 218 -52.13 28.08 -16.36
C ARG A 218 -51.37 28.47 -15.09
N ARG A 219 -50.19 27.89 -14.88
CA ARG A 219 -49.23 28.24 -13.83
C ARG A 219 -47.82 28.16 -14.39
N LEU A 220 -46.87 28.92 -13.84
CA LEU A 220 -45.48 28.89 -14.29
C LEU A 220 -44.86 27.54 -13.94
N ILE A 221 -44.37 26.83 -14.95
CA ILE A 221 -43.71 25.53 -14.81
C ILE A 221 -42.26 25.68 -15.27
N SER A 222 -41.33 25.28 -14.41
CA SER A 222 -39.90 25.23 -14.70
C SER A 222 -39.46 23.80 -14.95
N LYS A 223 -38.57 23.61 -15.93
CA LYS A 223 -37.84 22.36 -16.12
C LYS A 223 -36.82 22.22 -15.00
N GLU A 224 -36.89 21.11 -14.27
CA GLU A 224 -35.84 20.70 -13.36
C GLU A 224 -34.93 19.73 -14.09
N TYR A 225 -33.63 20.04 -14.08
CA TYR A 225 -32.63 19.21 -14.72
C TYR A 225 -31.78 18.51 -13.67
N GLN A 226 -31.42 17.26 -13.93
CA GLN A 226 -30.54 16.45 -13.09
C GLN A 226 -29.10 16.55 -13.58
N ASP A 227 -28.15 16.44 -12.65
CA ASP A 227 -26.74 16.26 -12.99
C ASP A 227 -26.57 15.01 -13.87
N GLU A 228 -25.80 15.11 -14.95
CA GLU A 228 -25.47 13.95 -15.78
C GLU A 228 -24.89 12.83 -14.92
N ARG A 229 -25.60 11.69 -14.94
CA ARG A 229 -25.16 10.42 -14.37
C ARG A 229 -24.53 9.61 -15.51
N ASP A 230 -23.52 8.80 -15.23
CA ASP A 230 -22.78 8.02 -16.25
C ASP A 230 -21.58 8.71 -16.92
N GLN A 231 -20.94 9.65 -16.21
CA GLN A 231 -19.61 10.10 -16.61
C GLN A 231 -18.57 8.99 -16.40
N GLN A 232 -17.48 9.03 -17.17
CA GLN A 232 -16.40 8.04 -17.09
C GLN A 232 -15.11 8.71 -16.66
N LEU A 233 -14.47 8.18 -15.63
CA LEU A 233 -13.16 8.59 -15.16
C LEU A 233 -12.16 7.49 -15.49
N VAL A 234 -11.02 7.88 -16.05
CA VAL A 234 -9.89 6.99 -16.31
C VAL A 234 -8.62 7.58 -15.75
N PHE A 235 -8.00 6.87 -14.81
CA PHE A 235 -6.68 7.23 -14.32
C PHE A 235 -5.59 6.70 -15.26
N MET A 236 -4.63 7.53 -15.63
CA MET A 236 -3.35 7.10 -16.18
C MET A 236 -2.33 7.18 -15.04
N LEU A 237 -2.01 6.04 -14.45
CA LEU A 237 -1.12 5.92 -13.30
C LEU A 237 0.31 5.70 -13.77
N ASP A 238 1.15 6.71 -13.60
CA ASP A 238 2.58 6.61 -13.86
C ASP A 238 3.27 5.74 -12.79
N CYS A 239 4.03 4.74 -13.24
CA CYS A 239 4.81 3.82 -12.41
C CYS A 239 6.31 3.90 -12.72
N GLY A 240 6.77 4.92 -13.44
CA GLY A 240 8.18 5.08 -13.79
C GLY A 240 9.05 5.60 -12.65
N ARG A 241 10.32 5.87 -12.98
CA ARG A 241 11.40 6.17 -12.02
C ARG A 241 11.12 7.36 -11.11
N TYR A 242 10.43 8.39 -11.59
CA TYR A 242 10.18 9.58 -10.78
C TYR A 242 9.05 9.36 -9.77
N MET A 243 8.19 8.38 -10.01
CA MET A 243 7.17 7.94 -9.04
C MET A 243 7.75 7.04 -7.94
N HIS A 244 9.02 6.64 -8.05
CA HIS A 244 9.77 5.94 -7.00
C HIS A 244 10.28 6.87 -5.90
N HIS A 245 10.18 8.20 -6.06
CA HIS A 245 10.61 9.13 -5.01
C HIS A 245 9.85 8.88 -3.70
N GLU A 246 10.58 8.74 -2.60
CA GLU A 246 10.04 8.55 -1.26
C GLU A 246 10.18 9.87 -0.47
N ASP A 247 9.04 10.43 -0.04
CA ASP A 247 9.01 11.49 0.96
C ASP A 247 8.93 10.87 2.38
N GLU A 248 8.98 11.69 3.42
CA GLU A 248 8.86 11.25 4.83
C GLU A 248 7.61 10.39 5.13
N ARG A 249 6.58 10.43 4.28
CA ARG A 249 5.31 9.71 4.46
C ARG A 249 5.08 8.58 3.45
N GLY A 250 6.08 8.23 2.64
CA GLY A 250 6.03 7.12 1.68
C GLY A 250 6.30 7.55 0.25
N ALA A 251 6.19 6.59 -0.67
CA ALA A 251 6.45 6.80 -2.09
C ALA A 251 5.38 7.66 -2.77
N HIS A 252 5.77 8.45 -3.77
CA HIS A 252 4.85 9.24 -4.60
C HIS A 252 3.77 8.37 -5.25
N LEU A 253 4.13 7.16 -5.70
CA LEU A 253 3.16 6.18 -6.23
C LEU A 253 2.12 5.74 -5.20
N ASP A 254 2.47 5.59 -3.93
CA ASP A 254 1.50 5.24 -2.87
C ASP A 254 0.50 6.37 -2.64
N HIS A 255 0.98 7.61 -2.63
CA HIS A 255 0.12 8.79 -2.55
C HIS A 255 -0.81 8.90 -3.75
N ALA A 256 -0.33 8.64 -4.97
CA ALA A 256 -1.14 8.60 -6.18
C ALA A 256 -2.21 7.49 -6.13
N LEU A 257 -1.85 6.28 -5.66
CA LEU A 257 -2.80 5.19 -5.46
C LEU A 257 -3.87 5.54 -4.43
N ASN A 258 -3.49 6.14 -3.30
CA ASN A 258 -4.44 6.58 -2.28
C ASN A 258 -5.41 7.65 -2.80
N ALA A 259 -4.90 8.64 -3.56
CA ALA A 259 -5.72 9.66 -4.20
C ALA A 259 -6.67 9.07 -5.24
N MET A 260 -6.18 8.15 -6.08
CA MET A 260 -6.97 7.42 -7.06
C MET A 260 -8.12 6.64 -6.40
N LEU A 261 -7.84 5.93 -5.31
CA LEU A 261 -8.84 5.13 -4.58
C LEU A 261 -9.86 6.02 -3.86
N LEU A 262 -9.43 7.15 -3.29
CA LEU A 262 -10.35 8.12 -2.69
C LEU A 262 -11.27 8.72 -3.74
N LEU A 263 -10.72 9.21 -4.86
CA LEU A 263 -11.54 9.76 -5.92
C LEU A 263 -12.44 8.68 -6.53
N CYS A 264 -11.97 7.44 -6.66
CA CYS A 264 -12.82 6.33 -7.08
C CYS A 264 -14.04 6.17 -6.16
N TYR A 265 -13.84 6.22 -4.84
CA TYR A 265 -14.94 6.13 -3.88
C TYR A 265 -15.95 7.28 -4.06
N VAL A 266 -15.46 8.50 -4.21
CA VAL A 266 -16.32 9.69 -4.41
C VAL A 266 -17.06 9.61 -5.76
N ALA A 267 -16.39 9.21 -6.83
CA ALA A 267 -16.97 9.10 -8.17
C ALA A 267 -18.04 8.00 -8.25
N ASP A 268 -17.79 6.83 -7.65
CA ASP A 268 -18.79 5.73 -7.61
C ASP A 268 -20.06 6.16 -6.85
N ARG A 269 -19.93 6.89 -5.73
CA ARG A 269 -21.09 7.46 -5.02
C ARG A 269 -21.84 8.52 -5.82
N GLN A 270 -21.15 9.23 -6.72
CA GLN A 270 -21.76 10.20 -7.63
C GLN A 270 -22.35 9.54 -8.90
N GLY A 271 -22.30 8.20 -9.00
CA GLY A 271 -22.87 7.43 -10.10
C GLY A 271 -22.00 7.34 -11.36
N ASP A 272 -20.71 7.64 -11.24
CA ASP A 272 -19.76 7.65 -12.36
C ASP A 272 -18.95 6.35 -12.44
N ALA A 273 -18.53 5.99 -13.65
CA ALA A 273 -17.72 4.81 -13.89
C ALA A 273 -16.24 5.14 -13.75
N VAL A 274 -15.47 4.25 -13.11
CA VAL A 274 -14.04 4.49 -12.84
C VAL A 274 -13.19 3.34 -13.39
N GLY A 275 -12.14 3.68 -14.13
CA GLY A 275 -11.15 2.76 -14.67
C GLY A 275 -9.73 3.29 -14.53
N PHE A 276 -8.73 2.49 -14.88
CA PHE A 276 -7.34 2.94 -14.90
C PHE A 276 -6.48 2.23 -15.95
N LEU A 277 -5.39 2.89 -16.33
CA LEU A 277 -4.27 2.39 -17.11
C LEU A 277 -2.99 2.70 -16.35
N SER A 278 -2.20 1.69 -15.97
CA SER A 278 -0.82 1.91 -15.50
C SER A 278 0.18 1.86 -16.65
N PHE A 279 1.27 2.64 -16.54
CA PHE A 279 2.36 2.71 -17.52
C PHE A 279 3.70 3.04 -16.83
N GLY A 280 4.83 2.97 -17.55
CA GLY A 280 6.16 3.18 -16.96
C GLY A 280 6.63 2.02 -16.06
N GLY A 281 6.09 0.83 -16.27
CA GLY A 281 6.33 -0.35 -15.45
C GLY A 281 5.34 -1.46 -15.80
N ASP A 282 4.74 -2.08 -14.79
CA ASP A 282 3.66 -3.05 -14.97
C ASP A 282 2.43 -2.40 -15.63
N GLU A 283 2.23 -2.67 -16.92
CA GLU A 283 1.10 -2.12 -17.67
C GLU A 283 -0.19 -2.91 -17.42
N ARG A 284 -1.20 -2.27 -16.86
CA ARG A 284 -2.50 -2.88 -16.55
C ARG A 284 -3.62 -1.97 -16.98
N TRP A 285 -4.60 -2.52 -17.69
CA TRP A 285 -5.82 -1.82 -18.08
C TRP A 285 -7.01 -2.41 -17.34
N GLN A 286 -7.81 -1.52 -16.76
CA GLN A 286 -9.11 -1.84 -16.19
C GLN A 286 -10.13 -0.86 -16.77
N PRO A 287 -11.08 -1.32 -17.61
CA PRO A 287 -12.10 -0.44 -18.17
C PRO A 287 -12.97 0.18 -17.09
N PRO A 288 -13.55 1.39 -17.35
CA PRO A 288 -14.47 2.03 -16.43
C PRO A 288 -15.61 1.10 -16.01
N MET A 289 -15.75 0.93 -14.70
CA MET A 289 -16.76 0.08 -14.09
C MET A 289 -17.59 0.86 -13.08
N LYS A 290 -18.79 0.34 -12.77
CA LYS A 290 -19.72 0.90 -11.79
C LYS A 290 -20.14 -0.11 -10.74
N GLY A 291 -20.75 0.39 -9.67
CA GLY A 291 -21.45 -0.39 -8.66
C GLY A 291 -20.59 -0.61 -7.42
N GLY A 292 -21.22 -0.75 -6.24
CA GLY A 292 -20.61 -0.55 -4.91
C GLY A 292 -19.40 -1.40 -4.49
N ASP A 293 -18.79 -2.16 -5.40
CA ASP A 293 -17.55 -2.91 -5.20
C ASP A 293 -16.39 -2.41 -6.11
N VAL A 294 -16.53 -1.25 -6.79
CA VAL A 294 -15.47 -0.68 -7.67
C VAL A 294 -14.16 -0.52 -6.90
N VAL A 295 -14.19 0.06 -5.71
CA VAL A 295 -12.98 0.37 -4.92
C VAL A 295 -12.20 -0.90 -4.60
N ARG A 296 -12.89 -1.98 -4.18
CA ARG A 296 -12.26 -3.27 -3.90
C ARG A 296 -11.64 -3.87 -5.16
N ARG A 297 -12.34 -3.82 -6.30
CA ARG A 297 -11.81 -4.33 -7.57
C ARG A 297 -10.60 -3.55 -8.05
N LEU A 298 -10.56 -2.23 -7.88
CA LEU A 298 -9.37 -1.42 -8.17
C LEU A 298 -8.22 -1.77 -7.24
N LEU A 299 -8.46 -1.82 -5.92
CA LEU A 299 -7.46 -2.28 -4.94
C LEU A 299 -6.87 -3.63 -5.33
N ASP A 300 -7.73 -4.58 -5.73
CA ASP A 300 -7.29 -5.91 -6.11
C ASP A 300 -6.36 -5.93 -7.32
N ARG A 301 -6.47 -4.93 -8.20
CA ARG A 301 -5.65 -4.79 -9.42
C ARG A 301 -4.41 -3.93 -9.22
N THR A 302 -4.34 -3.16 -8.13
CA THR A 302 -3.30 -2.14 -7.93
C THR A 302 -2.40 -2.38 -6.73
N TYR A 303 -2.77 -3.29 -5.81
CA TYR A 303 -2.01 -3.53 -4.56
C TYR A 303 -0.54 -3.94 -4.76
N ASP A 304 -0.24 -4.60 -5.88
CA ASP A 304 1.07 -5.12 -6.28
C ASP A 304 1.70 -4.30 -7.43
N ILE A 305 1.10 -3.15 -7.79
CA ILE A 305 1.76 -2.22 -8.71
C ILE A 305 2.86 -1.49 -7.94
N GLU A 306 4.11 -1.67 -8.38
CA GLU A 306 5.29 -0.99 -7.87
C GLU A 306 5.87 -0.01 -8.89
N SER A 307 6.61 0.98 -8.41
CA SER A 307 7.33 1.89 -9.28
C SER A 307 8.61 1.20 -9.77
N THR A 308 8.96 1.45 -11.02
CA THR A 308 10.14 0.88 -11.66
C THR A 308 11.21 1.94 -11.88
N LEU A 309 12.41 1.52 -12.24
CA LEU A 309 13.50 2.43 -12.61
C LEU A 309 13.44 2.87 -14.09
N GLN A 310 12.38 2.50 -14.81
CA GLN A 310 12.22 2.81 -16.23
C GLN A 310 11.71 4.25 -16.43
N ALA A 311 12.01 4.82 -17.60
CA ALA A 311 11.45 6.08 -18.03
C ALA A 311 9.96 5.91 -18.38
N SER A 312 9.17 6.95 -18.17
CA SER A 312 7.73 6.93 -18.45
C SER A 312 7.46 7.39 -19.88
N ASP A 313 6.95 6.50 -20.74
CA ASP A 313 6.53 6.86 -22.11
C ASP A 313 5.05 7.30 -22.11
N TYR A 314 4.82 8.59 -21.89
CA TYR A 314 3.48 9.18 -21.86
C TYR A 314 2.76 9.06 -23.21
N LEU A 315 3.50 9.16 -24.32
CA LEU A 315 2.91 9.15 -25.64
C LEU A 315 2.41 7.75 -26.01
N ALA A 316 3.21 6.71 -25.74
CA ALA A 316 2.80 5.32 -25.92
C ALA A 316 1.59 5.00 -25.03
N ALA A 317 1.60 5.44 -23.77
CA ALA A 317 0.46 5.25 -22.87
C ALA A 317 -0.83 5.91 -23.41
N ALA A 318 -0.74 7.14 -23.93
CA ALA A 318 -1.87 7.82 -24.56
C ALA A 318 -2.34 7.12 -25.85
N GLN A 319 -1.41 6.69 -26.72
CA GLN A 319 -1.74 5.94 -27.93
C GLN A 319 -2.43 4.61 -27.63
N LYS A 320 -2.04 3.95 -26.53
CA LYS A 320 -2.68 2.73 -26.03
C LYS A 320 -4.06 3.01 -25.45
N LEU A 321 -4.24 4.12 -24.74
CA LEU A 321 -5.53 4.48 -24.13
C LEU A 321 -6.60 4.83 -25.17
N MET A 322 -6.25 5.59 -26.21
CA MET A 322 -7.20 6.05 -27.23
C MET A 322 -8.09 4.94 -27.86
N PRO A 323 -7.59 3.76 -28.25
CA PRO A 323 -8.44 2.69 -28.77
C PRO A 323 -9.23 1.94 -27.67
N LEU A 324 -8.70 1.88 -26.44
CA LEU A 324 -9.33 1.22 -25.29
C LEU A 324 -10.52 2.02 -24.77
N GLN A 325 -10.36 3.35 -24.65
CA GLN A 325 -11.34 4.26 -24.10
C GLN A 325 -12.04 5.04 -25.22
N ARG A 326 -13.06 4.42 -25.81
CA ARG A 326 -13.79 4.99 -26.95
C ARG A 326 -14.79 6.09 -26.57
N ARG A 327 -15.39 5.99 -25.37
CA ARG A 327 -16.30 7.00 -24.84
C ARG A 327 -15.50 8.16 -24.25
N ARG A 328 -16.02 9.39 -24.39
CA ARG A 328 -15.49 10.58 -23.71
C ARG A 328 -15.40 10.31 -22.20
N ALA A 329 -14.30 10.74 -21.61
CA ALA A 329 -13.96 10.46 -20.21
C ALA A 329 -13.12 11.61 -19.66
N LEU A 330 -13.11 11.73 -18.33
CA LEU A 330 -12.11 12.49 -17.58
C LEU A 330 -10.86 11.62 -17.48
N VAL A 331 -9.83 11.94 -18.24
CA VAL A 331 -8.53 11.26 -18.14
C VAL A 331 -7.67 12.02 -17.14
N ILE A 332 -7.29 11.34 -16.06
CA ILE A 332 -6.49 11.90 -14.98
C ILE A 332 -5.10 11.27 -15.02
N ILE A 333 -4.09 12.01 -15.43
CA ILE A 333 -2.69 11.56 -15.42
C ILE A 333 -2.11 11.85 -14.04
N LEU A 334 -1.72 10.81 -13.30
CA LEU A 334 -1.06 10.91 -12.00
C LEU A 334 0.43 10.65 -12.21
N THR A 335 1.28 11.65 -12.01
CA THR A 335 2.71 11.57 -12.38
C THR A 335 3.59 12.53 -11.55
N ASN A 336 4.91 12.40 -11.66
CA ASN A 336 5.90 13.39 -11.25
C ASN A 336 6.77 13.67 -12.48
N SER A 337 6.39 14.68 -13.26
CA SER A 337 7.00 14.95 -14.56
C SER A 337 8.29 15.77 -14.42
N ARG A 338 9.33 15.38 -15.16
CA ARG A 338 10.58 16.15 -15.27
C ARG A 338 10.68 16.90 -16.59
N ASN A 339 11.69 17.77 -16.69
CA ASN A 339 11.87 18.61 -17.88
C ASN A 339 12.19 17.78 -19.13
N GLU A 340 12.92 16.68 -18.98
CA GLU A 340 13.32 15.78 -20.07
C GLU A 340 12.10 15.11 -20.73
N GLU A 341 11.09 14.74 -19.94
CA GLU A 341 9.90 14.02 -20.40
C GLU A 341 8.77 14.96 -20.85
N ARG A 342 8.94 16.27 -20.66
CA ARG A 342 7.92 17.29 -20.93
C ARG A 342 7.39 17.23 -22.36
N ASN A 343 8.28 17.10 -23.34
CA ASN A 343 7.88 17.08 -24.74
C ASN A 343 6.99 15.88 -25.08
N GLU A 344 7.23 14.73 -24.47
CA GLU A 344 6.41 13.53 -24.65
C GLU A 344 5.06 13.67 -23.96
N LEU A 345 5.04 14.16 -22.72
CA LEU A 345 3.79 14.48 -22.01
C LEU A 345 2.94 15.46 -22.82
N MET A 346 3.54 16.51 -23.39
CA MET A 346 2.87 17.47 -24.25
C MET A 346 2.25 16.82 -25.49
N LYS A 347 2.94 15.86 -26.12
CA LYS A 347 2.40 15.09 -27.27
C LYS A 347 1.24 14.19 -26.84
N ALA A 348 1.37 13.51 -25.70
CA ALA A 348 0.33 12.67 -25.11
C ALA A 348 -0.96 13.46 -24.83
N VAL A 349 -0.83 14.63 -24.18
CA VAL A 349 -1.96 15.55 -23.93
C VAL A 349 -2.65 15.97 -25.22
N SER A 350 -1.85 16.33 -26.24
CA SER A 350 -2.38 16.77 -27.54
C SER A 350 -3.16 15.66 -28.28
N LEU A 351 -2.88 14.40 -27.96
CA LEU A 351 -3.62 13.25 -28.48
C LEU A 351 -4.90 13.02 -27.68
N LEU A 352 -4.82 13.04 -26.34
CA LEU A 352 -5.92 12.75 -25.43
C LEU A 352 -7.02 13.80 -25.48
N VAL A 353 -6.66 15.09 -25.51
CA VAL A 353 -7.61 16.22 -25.54
C VAL A 353 -8.53 16.20 -26.77
N ARG A 354 -8.15 15.49 -27.84
CA ARG A 354 -9.00 15.30 -29.03
C ARG A 354 -10.34 14.62 -28.72
N ARG A 355 -10.42 13.86 -27.62
CA ARG A 355 -11.63 13.12 -27.22
C ARG A 355 -11.98 13.28 -25.74
N HIS A 356 -10.98 13.41 -24.87
CA HIS A 356 -11.13 13.35 -23.42
C HIS A 356 -10.89 14.72 -22.80
N LEU A 357 -11.53 15.01 -21.67
CA LEU A 357 -11.07 16.08 -20.81
C LEU A 357 -9.87 15.55 -20.03
N VAL A 358 -8.75 16.27 -20.06
CA VAL A 358 -7.50 15.80 -19.44
C VAL A 358 -7.20 16.64 -18.21
N VAL A 359 -6.95 15.98 -17.09
CA VAL A 359 -6.38 16.57 -15.88
C VAL A 359 -5.02 15.93 -15.66
N ILE A 360 -4.00 16.74 -15.42
CA ILE A 360 -2.67 16.25 -15.04
C ILE A 360 -2.44 16.64 -13.59
N ALA A 361 -2.32 15.65 -12.73
CA ALA A 361 -1.85 15.83 -11.37
C ALA A 361 -0.36 15.49 -11.31
N ASP A 362 0.45 16.54 -11.33
CA ASP A 362 1.89 16.49 -11.37
C ASP A 362 2.42 16.79 -9.97
N LEU A 363 3.03 15.78 -9.37
CA LEU A 363 3.56 15.83 -8.02
C LEU A 363 4.90 16.56 -8.01
N HIS A 364 5.19 17.24 -6.90
CA HIS A 364 6.51 17.81 -6.62
C HIS A 364 6.96 17.47 -5.20
N GLU A 365 8.27 17.45 -4.99
CA GLU A 365 8.84 17.07 -3.70
C GLU A 365 8.66 18.16 -2.64
N ALA A 366 8.38 17.76 -1.40
CA ALA A 366 8.34 18.68 -0.26
C ALA A 366 9.72 19.32 0.03
N SER A 367 10.81 18.69 -0.44
CA SER A 367 12.16 19.21 -0.30
C SER A 367 12.39 20.51 -1.09
N LEU A 368 11.69 20.70 -2.21
CA LEU A 368 11.76 21.94 -3.00
C LEU A 368 11.21 23.13 -2.19
N ASP A 369 10.05 22.95 -1.56
CA ASP A 369 9.42 23.99 -0.76
C ASP A 369 10.26 24.34 0.48
N ARG A 370 10.91 23.33 1.09
CA ARG A 370 11.84 23.56 2.21
C ARG A 370 12.99 24.46 1.81
N VAL A 371 13.56 24.27 0.62
CA VAL A 371 14.65 25.13 0.13
C VAL A 371 14.17 26.57 -0.02
N VAL A 372 12.96 26.79 -0.55
CA VAL A 372 12.39 28.13 -0.74
C VAL A 372 12.10 28.82 0.60
N GLN A 373 11.70 28.07 1.63
CA GLN A 373 11.36 28.59 2.95
C GLN A 373 12.56 28.78 3.89
N THR A 374 13.70 28.15 3.59
CA THR A 374 14.89 28.21 4.46
C THR A 374 15.65 29.53 4.24
N PRO A 375 15.97 30.29 5.30
CA PRO A 375 16.79 31.50 5.18
C PRO A 375 18.15 31.22 4.55
N ILE A 376 18.57 32.08 3.62
CA ILE A 376 19.87 31.99 2.95
C ILE A 376 20.93 32.57 3.88
N VAL A 377 21.85 31.73 4.37
CA VAL A 377 22.90 32.13 5.33
C VAL A 377 24.32 32.04 4.76
N ASP A 378 24.50 31.36 3.62
CA ASP A 378 25.80 31.13 2.99
C ASP A 378 25.67 31.03 1.45
N LEU A 379 26.82 30.98 0.77
CA LEU A 379 26.88 30.85 -0.69
C LEU A 379 26.24 29.54 -1.18
N GLN A 380 26.42 28.43 -0.44
CA GLN A 380 25.86 27.14 -0.83
C GLN A 380 24.33 27.16 -0.77
N GLY A 381 23.75 27.77 0.26
CA GLY A 381 22.31 28.03 0.38
C GLY A 381 21.79 28.91 -0.76
N ALA A 382 22.53 29.97 -1.12
CA ALA A 382 22.16 30.85 -2.23
C ALA A 382 22.14 30.11 -3.58
N LEU A 383 23.16 29.30 -3.86
CA LEU A 383 23.23 28.48 -5.08
C LEU A 383 22.11 27.44 -5.14
N ARG A 384 21.83 26.77 -4.02
CA ARG A 384 20.73 25.80 -3.94
C ARG A 384 19.38 26.48 -4.16
N PHE A 385 19.15 27.62 -3.53
CA PHE A 385 17.94 28.42 -3.70
C PHE A 385 17.75 28.82 -5.17
N GLN A 386 18.79 29.38 -5.80
CA GLN A 386 18.72 29.78 -7.21
C GLN A 386 18.40 28.59 -8.12
N ALA A 387 19.06 27.45 -7.94
CA ALA A 387 18.78 26.25 -8.73
C ALA A 387 17.32 25.75 -8.57
N VAL A 388 16.77 25.80 -7.35
CA VAL A 388 15.36 25.44 -7.09
C VAL A 388 14.41 26.46 -7.72
N MET A 389 14.69 27.75 -7.62
CA MET A 389 13.86 28.78 -8.26
C MET A 389 13.86 28.66 -9.78
N ASP A 390 15.01 28.39 -10.40
CA ASP A 390 15.12 28.16 -11.84
C ASP A 390 14.32 26.90 -12.26
N TYR A 391 14.43 25.82 -11.49
CA TYR A 391 13.65 24.60 -11.72
C TYR A 391 12.13 24.83 -11.60
N LEU A 392 11.66 25.49 -10.53
CA LEU A 392 10.25 25.82 -10.34
C LEU A 392 9.72 26.76 -11.44
N GLY A 393 10.55 27.72 -11.88
CA GLY A 393 10.26 28.59 -13.00
C GLY A 393 10.04 27.82 -14.31
N GLN A 394 10.96 26.91 -14.65
CA GLN A 394 10.81 26.03 -15.82
C GLN A 394 9.58 25.12 -15.71
N ARG A 395 9.33 24.59 -14.51
CA ARG A 395 8.16 23.73 -14.25
C ARG A 395 6.85 24.47 -14.50
N LYS A 396 6.72 25.69 -13.97
CA LYS A 396 5.55 26.56 -14.14
C LYS A 396 5.31 26.90 -15.62
N GLN A 397 6.34 27.31 -16.36
CA GLN A 397 6.23 27.59 -17.79
C GLN A 397 5.78 26.35 -18.58
N GLY A 398 6.28 25.17 -18.20
CA GLY A 398 5.85 23.92 -18.80
C GLY A 398 4.38 23.60 -18.52
N HIS A 399 3.89 23.89 -17.31
CA HIS A 399 2.47 23.74 -16.96
C HIS A 399 1.57 24.71 -17.73
N GLU A 400 1.98 25.97 -17.87
CA GLU A 400 1.24 26.96 -18.68
C GLU A 400 1.09 26.49 -20.13
N ARG A 401 2.14 25.90 -20.71
CA ARG A 401 2.08 25.30 -22.06
C ARG A 401 1.10 24.13 -22.15
N ILE A 402 1.03 23.28 -21.12
CA ILE A 402 0.05 22.17 -21.04
C ILE A 402 -1.37 22.74 -21.01
N VAL A 403 -1.61 23.75 -20.17
CA VAL A 403 -2.92 24.40 -20.02
C VAL A 403 -3.38 25.04 -21.33
N HIS A 404 -2.47 25.70 -22.05
CA HIS A 404 -2.77 26.26 -23.38
C HIS A 404 -3.18 25.20 -24.42
N ARG A 405 -2.88 23.91 -24.20
CA ARG A 405 -3.33 22.81 -25.06
C ARG A 405 -4.67 22.20 -24.64
N GLY A 406 -5.34 22.77 -23.64
CA GLY A 406 -6.69 22.37 -23.23
C GLY A 406 -6.75 21.31 -22.13
N ALA A 407 -5.63 21.01 -21.46
CA ALA A 407 -5.63 20.19 -20.24
C ALA A 407 -5.72 21.06 -18.98
N LEU A 408 -6.26 20.50 -17.91
CA LEU A 408 -6.25 21.09 -16.58
C LEU A 408 -5.03 20.61 -15.82
N MET A 409 -4.44 21.49 -15.01
CA MET A 409 -3.21 21.19 -14.27
C MET A 409 -3.46 21.26 -12.76
N ILE A 410 -2.97 20.26 -12.04
CA ILE A 410 -2.85 20.23 -10.58
C ILE A 410 -1.37 20.07 -10.28
N ASP A 411 -0.79 21.05 -9.60
CA ASP A 411 0.58 20.99 -9.06
C ASP A 411 0.47 20.98 -7.54
N CYS A 412 0.87 19.88 -6.91
CA CYS A 412 0.78 19.75 -5.45
C CYS A 412 1.76 18.73 -4.88
N GLN A 413 1.94 18.80 -3.56
CA GLN A 413 2.68 17.77 -2.83
C GLN A 413 1.87 16.47 -2.75
N PRO A 414 2.52 15.29 -2.66
CA PRO A 414 1.83 14.00 -2.60
C PRO A 414 0.79 13.89 -1.48
N GLN A 415 1.01 14.54 -0.34
CA GLN A 415 0.10 14.49 0.80
C GLN A 415 -1.19 15.30 0.57
N GLN A 416 -1.15 16.28 -0.34
CA GLN A 416 -2.30 17.13 -0.69
C GLN A 416 -3.13 16.52 -1.82
N LEU A 417 -2.51 15.66 -2.65
CA LEU A 417 -3.11 15.08 -3.85
C LEU A 417 -4.52 14.51 -3.64
N PRO A 418 -4.84 13.71 -2.60
CA PRO A 418 -6.17 13.11 -2.46
C PRO A 418 -7.30 14.16 -2.40
N VAL A 419 -7.13 15.22 -1.61
CA VAL A 419 -8.14 16.27 -1.45
C VAL A 419 -8.21 17.16 -2.67
N THR A 420 -7.05 17.57 -3.20
CA THR A 420 -6.97 18.44 -4.39
C THR A 420 -7.60 17.77 -5.61
N LEU A 421 -7.40 16.46 -5.77
CA LEU A 421 -7.93 15.70 -6.89
C LEU A 421 -9.45 15.54 -6.81
N VAL A 422 -9.99 15.29 -5.61
CA VAL A 422 -11.45 15.28 -5.37
C VAL A 422 -12.07 16.64 -5.69
N ASN A 423 -11.43 17.73 -5.26
CA ASN A 423 -11.89 19.09 -5.57
C ASN A 423 -11.91 19.36 -7.07
N ALA A 424 -10.82 19.04 -7.78
CA ALA A 424 -10.73 19.23 -9.22
C ALA A 424 -11.82 18.43 -9.97
N TYR A 425 -12.08 17.18 -9.55
CA TYR A 425 -13.17 16.40 -10.11
C TYR A 425 -14.55 17.04 -9.87
N LEU A 426 -14.82 17.51 -8.64
CA LEU A 426 -16.09 18.18 -8.33
C LEU A 426 -16.26 19.50 -9.08
N ASP A 427 -15.17 20.26 -9.29
CA ASP A 427 -15.18 21.50 -10.08
C ASP A 427 -15.43 21.19 -11.57
N VAL A 428 -14.77 20.17 -12.12
CA VAL A 428 -15.02 19.68 -13.48
C VAL A 428 -16.47 19.27 -13.65
N LYS A 429 -17.00 18.46 -12.73
CA LYS A 429 -18.38 18.00 -12.76
C LYS A 429 -19.37 19.16 -12.60
N GLY A 430 -19.10 20.09 -11.69
CA GLY A 430 -19.95 21.26 -11.42
C GLY A 430 -19.96 22.28 -12.56
N SER A 431 -18.89 22.37 -13.34
CA SER A 431 -18.76 23.28 -14.49
C SER A 431 -19.41 22.77 -15.78
N GLY A 432 -19.81 21.49 -15.84
CA GLY A 432 -20.34 20.88 -17.05
C GLY A 432 -19.29 20.72 -18.18
N MET A 433 -18.00 20.74 -17.84
CA MET A 433 -16.91 20.56 -18.82
C MET A 433 -16.80 19.11 -19.34
N LEU A 434 -17.33 18.13 -18.62
CA LEU A 434 -17.14 16.72 -18.94
C LEU A 434 -18.18 16.16 -19.90
#